data_AF-W6ZSN2-F1
#
_entry.id   AF-W6ZSN2-F1
#
_cell.length_a   1.000
_cell.length_b   1.000
_cell.length_c   1.000
_cell.angle_alpha   90.00
_cell.angle_beta   90.00
_cell.angle_gamma   90.00
#
_symmetry.space_group_name_H-M   'P 1'
#
loop_
_entity.id
_entity.type
_entity.pdbx_description
1 polymer ?
#
loop_
_entity_poly.entity_id
_entity_poly.type
_entity_poly.pdbx_seq_one_letter_code
_entity_poly.pdbx_strand_id
1 'polypeptide(L)'
;MRFLQINGSDRLSLVELLPDNLPPYAILSHTWGPSNEEVTYQDLLDGKGKEKFGYRKLILCGRQADHDGFQYFWVDTCCIDKTSSAELSEAINSMYSWYQSADVCYAYLADIGSKDYFPISKWFTRGWTLQELLAPKEMVFFDKNWSLLGTRADLQEEISERTRIPVSVLLQAEPVETFSVAQRMSWAAERKTTRIEDIAYCLLGIFNINMPLIYGEGENAFIRLQEEILKISDDHSIFAWRSADDRGGCLATSPASFRKSGNIVQCTTLDRSYDPVILSGKGVHLNIRFMGIGHDKLGCAKLDCLEQGSGDERITIFLRDMSLTMRHLRRVKTEEFSQTDFEDFMSSRYPVRRLCIQKSRVKSKRKGQLYGELRGTASITVASGQLPREELQAGSFKSLLEVVQKGTEDDVWMFLTRGNVEMNEADHNKQTALTHAARDGKENIVQMLLNQSGIDINPQDIHERTPTWWAASRGHTTVIRHLLETSKAKVNLANSDFSTPLYVAARAGHVEIVRLL
;
A
#
# COMPACT_ATOMS: atom_id res chain seq x y z
N MET A 1 10.38 32.83 1.18
CA MET A 1 11.47 31.90 1.56
C MET A 1 12.60 32.72 2.18
N ARG A 2 13.24 32.23 3.25
CA ARG A 2 14.39 32.92 3.88
C ARG A 2 15.70 32.28 3.47
N PHE A 3 16.74 33.10 3.31
CA PHE A 3 18.08 32.70 2.94
C PHE A 3 19.10 33.29 3.92
N LEU A 4 20.29 32.68 3.94
CA LEU A 4 21.47 33.23 4.56
C LEU A 4 22.34 33.93 3.54
N GLN A 5 22.96 35.02 3.98
CA GLN A 5 24.04 35.70 3.28
C GLN A 5 25.24 35.81 4.23
N ILE A 6 26.43 35.51 3.70
CA ILE A 6 27.70 35.75 4.41
C ILE A 6 28.29 37.09 3.96
N ASN A 7 28.72 37.90 4.92
CA ASN A 7 29.46 39.13 4.63
C ASN A 7 30.96 38.88 4.81
N GLY A 8 31.83 39.73 4.25
CA GLY A 8 33.30 39.60 4.30
C GLY A 8 33.96 39.61 5.70
N SER A 9 33.19 39.56 6.78
CA SER A 9 33.62 39.37 8.18
C SER A 9 33.11 38.05 8.80
N ASP A 10 32.74 37.06 7.98
CA ASP A 10 32.11 35.80 8.38
C ASP A 10 30.87 35.99 9.27
N ARG A 11 30.12 37.07 9.01
CA ARG A 11 28.84 37.33 9.68
C ARG A 11 27.71 36.86 8.79
N LEU A 12 26.83 36.05 9.37
CA LEU A 12 25.60 35.58 8.73
C LEU A 12 24.48 36.60 8.95
N SER A 13 23.69 36.83 7.91
CA SER A 13 22.45 37.61 7.97
C SER A 13 21.32 36.85 7.28
N LEU A 14 20.11 37.00 7.81
CA LEU A 14 18.89 36.42 7.23
C LEU A 14 18.23 37.41 6.28
N VAL A 15 17.87 36.95 5.09
CA VAL A 15 17.16 37.73 4.08
C VAL A 15 15.92 36.98 3.65
N GLU A 16 14.77 37.65 3.65
CA GLU A 16 13.51 37.06 3.19
C GLU A 16 13.18 37.54 1.77
N LEU A 17 12.94 36.59 0.88
CA LEU A 17 12.63 36.84 -0.52
C LEU A 17 11.31 36.18 -0.91
N LEU A 18 10.58 36.86 -1.80
CA LEU A 18 9.31 36.35 -2.33
C LEU A 18 9.57 35.25 -3.38
N PRO A 19 8.70 34.21 -3.47
CA PRO A 19 8.91 33.08 -4.37
C PRO A 19 9.03 33.42 -5.86
N ASP A 20 8.37 34.49 -6.31
CA ASP A 20 8.25 34.82 -7.74
C ASP A 20 9.56 35.33 -8.37
N ASN A 21 10.58 35.67 -7.57
CA ASN A 21 11.88 36.19 -8.01
C ASN A 21 13.03 35.66 -7.14
N LEU A 22 13.14 34.34 -7.01
CA LEU A 22 14.26 33.74 -6.29
C LEU A 22 15.57 33.90 -7.12
N PRO A 23 16.63 34.51 -6.55
CA PRO A 23 17.94 34.57 -7.19
C PRO A 23 18.60 33.18 -7.20
N PRO A 24 19.66 32.95 -7.97
CA PRO A 24 20.47 31.74 -7.85
C PRO A 24 20.97 31.55 -6.41
N TYR A 25 20.88 30.32 -5.90
CA TYR A 25 21.29 30.01 -4.53
C TYR A 25 21.85 28.61 -4.38
N ALA A 26 22.73 28.47 -3.39
CA ALA A 26 23.22 27.18 -2.92
C ALA A 26 22.34 26.64 -1.78
N ILE A 27 22.31 25.33 -1.59
CA ILE A 27 21.54 24.70 -0.49
C ILE A 27 22.38 23.70 0.29
N LEU A 28 22.33 23.76 1.62
CA LEU A 28 23.05 22.82 2.47
C LEU A 28 22.20 21.57 2.73
N SER A 29 22.80 20.40 2.48
CA SER A 29 22.34 19.11 2.96
C SER A 29 23.29 18.63 4.05
N HIS A 30 22.75 18.18 5.19
CA HIS A 30 23.57 17.73 6.31
C HIS A 30 22.86 16.71 7.18
N THR A 31 23.63 16.07 8.05
CA THR A 31 23.05 15.32 9.17
C THR A 31 22.95 16.23 10.39
N TRP A 32 21.80 16.20 11.07
CA TRP A 32 21.65 16.96 12.30
C TRP A 32 22.50 16.34 13.40
N GLY A 33 23.30 17.18 14.06
CA GLY A 33 23.94 16.85 15.32
C GLY A 33 22.94 16.86 16.48
N PRO A 34 23.42 16.75 17.73
CA PRO A 34 22.64 17.04 18.92
C PRO A 34 21.90 18.40 18.82
N SER A 35 20.62 18.46 19.21
CA SER A 35 19.78 19.66 19.00
C SER A 35 20.32 20.94 19.66
N ASN A 36 21.14 20.80 20.71
CA ASN A 36 21.81 21.91 21.39
C ASN A 36 23.00 22.49 20.59
N GLU A 37 23.52 21.75 19.62
CA GLU A 37 24.65 22.15 18.78
C GLU A 37 24.21 22.79 17.45
N GLU A 38 22.97 22.56 17.02
CA GLU A 38 22.41 23.12 15.79
C GLU A 38 21.99 24.58 15.96
N VAL A 39 22.33 25.40 14.99
CA VAL A 39 21.90 26.81 14.92
C VAL A 39 20.48 26.84 14.38
N THR A 40 19.56 27.40 15.17
CA THR A 40 18.15 27.60 14.82
C THR A 40 17.89 29.01 14.32
N TYR A 41 16.70 29.23 13.76
CA TYR A 41 16.23 30.56 13.36
C TYR A 41 16.31 31.56 14.53
N GLN A 42 15.87 31.16 15.72
CA GLN A 42 15.91 32.03 16.90
C GLN A 42 17.34 32.37 17.35
N ASP A 43 18.28 31.42 17.23
CA ASP A 43 19.68 31.68 17.60
C ASP A 43 20.33 32.73 16.69
N LEU A 44 19.91 32.79 15.41
CA LEU A 44 20.38 33.82 14.49
C LEU A 44 19.79 35.19 14.82
N LEU A 45 18.50 35.26 15.16
CA LEU A 45 17.85 36.50 15.59
C LEU A 45 18.44 37.04 16.89
N ASP A 46 18.71 36.16 17.86
CA ASP A 46 19.31 36.50 19.16
C ASP A 46 20.82 36.80 19.06
N GLY A 47 21.47 36.53 17.92
CA GLY A 47 22.92 36.62 17.74
C GLY A 47 23.73 35.56 18.49
N LYS A 48 23.06 34.55 19.09
CA LYS A 48 23.67 33.45 19.87
C LYS A 48 24.20 32.30 19.02
N GLY A 49 23.89 32.30 17.72
CA GLY A 49 24.33 31.24 16.80
C GLY A 49 25.84 30.95 16.90
N LYS A 50 26.68 31.98 17.08
CA LYS A 50 28.15 31.87 17.15
C LYS A 50 28.68 30.99 18.27
N GLU A 51 27.90 30.81 19.33
CA GLU A 51 28.27 30.00 20.49
C GLU A 51 28.06 28.51 20.24
N LYS A 52 27.36 28.15 19.16
CA LYS A 52 27.02 26.78 18.81
C LYS A 52 28.01 26.15 17.85
N PHE A 53 28.29 24.87 18.06
CA PHE A 53 29.20 24.09 17.22
C PHE A 53 28.75 24.06 15.74
N GLY A 54 27.44 23.99 15.49
CA GLY A 54 26.85 24.02 14.16
C GLY A 54 27.03 25.34 13.41
N TYR A 55 27.50 26.42 14.05
CA TYR A 55 27.77 27.68 13.35
C TYR A 55 28.93 27.55 12.36
N ARG A 56 29.94 26.74 12.69
CA ARG A 56 31.12 26.54 11.83
C ARG A 56 30.74 26.02 10.44
N LYS A 57 29.84 25.05 10.35
CA LYS A 57 29.38 24.51 9.04
C LYS A 57 28.58 25.54 8.24
N LEU A 58 27.84 26.45 8.87
CA LEU A 58 27.14 27.53 8.17
C LEU A 58 28.13 28.52 7.55
N ILE A 59 29.20 28.86 8.27
CA ILE A 59 30.27 29.72 7.74
C ILE A 59 31.00 29.04 6.59
N LEU A 60 31.35 27.76 6.73
CA LEU A 60 32.01 27.03 5.66
C LEU A 60 31.11 26.89 4.42
N CYS A 61 29.82 26.64 4.61
CA CYS A 61 28.82 26.65 3.54
C CYS A 61 28.72 28.02 2.87
N GLY A 62 28.66 29.10 3.65
CA GLY A 62 28.61 30.46 3.12
C GLY A 62 29.86 30.82 2.32
N ARG A 63 31.05 30.45 2.81
CA ARG A 63 32.32 30.65 2.08
C ARG A 63 32.38 29.83 0.78
N GLN A 64 31.88 28.60 0.80
CA GLN A 64 31.80 27.78 -0.40
C GLN A 64 30.81 28.37 -1.42
N ALA A 65 29.65 28.84 -0.95
CA ALA A 65 28.68 29.52 -1.78
C ALA A 65 29.27 30.80 -2.42
N ASP A 66 29.94 31.64 -1.63
CA ASP A 66 30.61 32.87 -2.10
C ASP A 66 31.71 32.55 -3.13
N HIS A 67 32.53 31.52 -2.86
CA HIS A 67 33.55 31.03 -3.79
C HIS A 67 32.95 30.58 -5.14
N ASP A 68 31.79 29.92 -5.11
CA ASP A 68 31.10 29.43 -6.30
C ASP A 68 30.18 30.50 -6.95
N GLY A 69 30.18 31.72 -6.41
CA GLY A 69 29.48 32.88 -6.98
C GLY A 69 28.04 33.09 -6.49
N PHE A 70 27.62 32.39 -5.45
CA PHE A 70 26.29 32.50 -4.86
C PHE A 70 26.26 33.48 -3.68
N GLN A 71 25.46 34.53 -3.82
CA GLN A 71 25.22 35.49 -2.72
C GLN A 71 24.38 34.88 -1.59
N TYR A 72 23.48 33.95 -1.94
CA TYR A 72 22.50 33.40 -1.03
C TYR A 72 22.66 31.89 -0.90
N PHE A 73 22.46 31.38 0.32
CA PHE A 73 22.37 29.95 0.54
C PHE A 73 21.28 29.62 1.55
N TRP A 74 20.72 28.41 1.44
CA TRP A 74 19.61 27.96 2.29
C TRP A 74 20.02 26.81 3.20
N VAL A 75 19.53 26.84 4.45
CA VAL A 75 19.75 25.79 5.45
C VAL A 75 18.50 25.55 6.29
N ASP A 76 18.01 24.31 6.31
CA ASP A 76 16.76 23.89 6.95
C ASP A 76 16.68 24.17 8.46
N THR A 77 17.82 24.20 9.16
CA THR A 77 17.84 24.41 10.61
C THR A 77 17.51 25.83 11.02
N CYS A 78 17.84 26.82 10.19
CA CYS A 78 17.79 28.23 10.57
C CYS A 78 17.12 29.15 9.54
N CYS A 79 16.80 28.68 8.35
CA CYS A 79 15.97 29.40 7.38
C CYS A 79 14.46 29.15 7.58
N ILE A 80 14.08 28.19 8.42
CA ILE A 80 12.70 27.88 8.77
C ILE A 80 12.48 28.19 10.26
N ASP A 81 11.44 28.95 10.56
CA ASP A 81 10.94 29.10 11.92
C ASP A 81 10.13 27.84 12.32
N LYS A 82 10.82 26.92 12.98
CA LYS A 82 10.22 25.66 13.47
C LYS A 82 9.28 25.87 14.66
N THR A 83 9.15 27.10 15.20
CA THR A 83 8.17 27.43 16.24
C THR A 83 6.79 27.72 15.66
N SER A 84 6.73 28.15 14.40
CA SER A 84 5.51 28.35 13.63
C SER A 84 5.06 27.05 12.95
N SER A 85 3.96 26.46 13.40
CA SER A 85 3.42 25.23 12.80
C SER A 85 2.97 25.43 11.35
N ALA A 86 2.47 26.62 11.01
CA ALA A 86 2.08 26.98 9.65
C ALA A 86 3.31 27.03 8.74
N GLU A 87 4.37 27.73 9.16
CA GLU A 87 5.61 27.84 8.38
C GLU A 87 6.30 26.49 8.24
N LEU A 88 6.36 25.69 9.31
CA LEU A 88 6.91 24.33 9.24
C LEU A 88 6.14 23.44 8.25
N SER A 89 4.81 23.56 8.23
CA SER A 89 3.96 22.81 7.29
C SER A 89 4.17 23.25 5.84
N GLU A 90 4.25 24.55 5.58
CA GLU A 90 4.56 25.10 4.26
C GLU A 90 5.94 24.65 3.79
N ALA A 91 6.94 24.75 4.67
CA ALA A 91 8.32 24.40 4.38
C ALA A 91 8.47 22.92 4.02
N ILE A 92 7.91 22.00 4.81
CA ILE A 92 7.99 20.56 4.54
C ILE A 92 7.30 20.21 3.22
N ASN A 93 6.14 20.81 2.91
CA ASN A 93 5.45 20.58 1.64
C ASN A 93 6.18 21.18 0.43
N SER A 94 7.05 22.17 0.65
CA SER A 94 7.79 22.88 -0.41
C SER A 94 9.25 22.45 -0.53
N MET A 95 9.77 21.70 0.44
CA MET A 95 11.22 21.47 0.58
C MET A 95 11.82 20.78 -0.64
N TYR A 96 11.13 19.81 -1.23
CA TYR A 96 11.61 19.15 -2.45
C TYR A 96 11.79 20.15 -3.60
N SER A 97 10.82 21.04 -3.81
CA SER A 97 10.91 22.10 -4.83
C SER A 97 12.04 23.09 -4.53
N TRP A 98 12.31 23.39 -3.26
CA TRP A 98 13.44 24.24 -2.85
C TRP A 98 14.79 23.58 -3.11
N TYR A 99 14.92 22.26 -2.91
CA TYR A 99 16.13 21.54 -3.32
C TYR A 99 16.25 21.45 -4.84
N GLN A 100 15.14 21.25 -5.56
CA GLN A 100 15.12 21.19 -7.02
C GLN A 100 15.48 22.51 -7.71
N SER A 101 15.08 23.63 -7.10
CA SER A 101 15.32 24.98 -7.63
C SER A 101 16.70 25.53 -7.27
N ALA A 102 17.41 24.91 -6.32
CA ALA A 102 18.77 25.29 -5.98
C ALA A 102 19.73 24.96 -7.15
N ASP A 103 20.66 25.85 -7.43
CA ASP A 103 21.66 25.64 -8.48
C ASP A 103 22.69 24.58 -8.06
N VAL A 104 23.03 24.54 -6.77
CA VAL A 104 23.95 23.53 -6.20
C VAL A 104 23.54 23.15 -4.79
N CYS A 105 23.62 21.84 -4.49
CA CYS A 105 23.50 21.32 -3.14
C CYS A 105 24.86 20.87 -2.58
N TYR A 106 25.28 21.45 -1.46
CA TYR A 106 26.46 21.01 -0.74
C TYR A 106 26.05 19.99 0.34
N ALA A 107 26.51 18.76 0.22
CA ALA A 107 26.30 17.71 1.20
C ALA A 107 27.48 17.61 2.17
N TYR A 108 27.27 18.07 3.40
CA TYR A 108 28.30 18.03 4.45
C TYR A 108 28.20 16.75 5.28
N LEU A 109 29.21 15.88 5.16
CA LEU A 109 29.31 14.60 5.84
C LEU A 109 30.18 14.72 7.10
N ALA A 110 29.56 15.17 8.20
CA ALA A 110 30.24 15.39 9.47
C ALA A 110 30.90 14.13 10.08
N ASP A 111 30.51 12.94 9.63
CA ASP A 111 30.98 11.65 10.12
C ASP A 111 32.02 10.96 9.21
N ILE A 112 32.41 11.62 8.11
CA ILE A 112 33.43 11.13 7.17
C ILE A 112 34.66 12.01 7.25
N GLY A 113 35.84 11.42 7.45
CA GLY A 113 37.13 12.04 7.21
C GLY A 113 37.76 11.57 5.90
N SER A 114 38.90 12.17 5.56
CA SER A 114 39.61 11.96 4.28
C SER A 114 40.04 10.52 3.95
N LYS A 115 40.02 9.59 4.91
CA LYS A 115 40.36 8.17 4.71
C LYS A 115 39.18 7.22 4.93
N ASP A 116 38.03 7.76 5.32
CA ASP A 116 36.86 6.97 5.65
C ASP A 116 36.12 6.59 4.36
N TYR A 117 35.48 5.42 4.37
CA TYR A 117 34.72 4.93 3.22
C TYR A 117 33.40 5.70 3.09
N PHE A 118 33.26 6.52 2.05
CA PHE A 118 32.12 7.43 1.82
C PHE A 118 30.72 6.81 2.07
N PRO A 119 30.39 5.60 1.58
CA PRO A 119 29.08 4.97 1.79
C PRO A 119 28.71 4.63 3.24
N ILE A 120 29.65 4.65 4.19
CA ILE A 120 29.35 4.39 5.62
C ILE A 120 28.65 5.57 6.29
N SER A 121 28.61 6.74 5.65
CA SER A 121 28.04 7.93 6.25
C SER A 121 26.59 7.71 6.65
N LYS A 122 26.25 8.17 7.85
CA LYS A 122 24.89 8.23 8.36
C LYS A 122 23.98 9.03 7.45
N TRP A 123 24.53 9.94 6.63
CA TRP A 123 23.78 10.73 5.66
C TRP A 123 22.90 9.85 4.76
N PHE A 124 23.40 8.71 4.27
CA PHE A 124 22.62 7.78 3.44
C PHE A 124 21.47 7.08 4.18
N THR A 125 21.48 7.12 5.51
CA THR A 125 20.46 6.49 6.36
C THR A 125 19.47 7.48 6.96
N ARG A 126 19.59 8.78 6.69
CA ARG A 126 18.61 9.79 7.15
C ARG A 126 17.43 9.86 6.17
N GLY A 127 16.22 10.10 6.67
CA GLY A 127 15.01 10.21 5.83
C GLY A 127 15.11 11.34 4.80
N TRP A 128 15.24 12.56 5.28
CA TRP A 128 15.24 13.79 4.48
C TRP A 128 16.32 13.84 3.41
N THR A 129 17.49 13.26 3.65
CA THR A 129 18.59 13.26 2.68
C THR A 129 18.27 12.50 1.38
N LEU A 130 17.16 11.74 1.30
CA LEU A 130 16.72 11.12 0.05
C LEU A 130 16.27 12.16 -0.97
N GLN A 131 15.38 13.07 -0.57
CA GLN A 131 14.94 14.14 -1.46
C GLN A 131 16.09 15.12 -1.73
N GLU A 132 16.97 15.33 -0.75
CA GLU A 132 18.16 16.19 -0.91
C GLU A 132 19.18 15.57 -1.89
N LEU A 133 19.19 14.23 -2.03
CA LEU A 133 19.98 13.52 -3.04
C LEU A 133 19.39 13.66 -4.44
N LEU A 134 18.06 13.55 -4.55
CA LEU A 134 17.37 13.37 -5.83
C LEU A 134 16.97 14.68 -6.50
N ALA A 135 16.55 15.67 -5.70
CA ALA A 135 15.94 16.89 -6.22
C ALA A 135 16.96 17.86 -6.88
N PRO A 136 18.12 18.18 -6.26
CA PRO A 136 19.04 19.18 -6.82
C PRO A 136 19.63 18.77 -8.16
N LYS A 137 19.85 19.74 -9.04
CA LYS A 137 20.54 19.54 -10.33
C LYS A 137 21.99 19.13 -10.11
N GLU A 138 22.71 19.94 -9.35
CA GLU A 138 24.10 19.68 -8.97
C GLU A 138 24.21 19.36 -7.50
N MET A 139 25.06 18.38 -7.17
CA MET A 139 25.31 17.98 -5.79
C MET A 139 26.79 17.66 -5.58
N VAL A 140 27.36 18.27 -4.55
CA VAL A 140 28.79 18.20 -4.22
C VAL A 140 28.94 17.73 -2.78
N PHE A 141 29.75 16.69 -2.56
CA PHE A 141 29.96 16.09 -1.26
C PHE A 141 31.26 16.60 -0.62
N PHE A 142 31.17 16.94 0.67
CA PHE A 142 32.29 17.39 1.49
C PHE A 142 32.43 16.55 2.75
N ASP A 143 33.67 16.28 3.15
CA ASP A 143 34.00 15.60 4.40
C ASP A 143 33.87 16.53 5.63
N LYS A 144 34.10 15.99 6.84
CA LYS A 144 34.05 16.75 8.10
C LYS A 144 35.04 17.92 8.20
N ASN A 145 36.05 17.98 7.32
CA ASN A 145 37.01 19.08 7.24
C ASN A 145 36.67 20.05 6.10
N TRP A 146 35.52 19.89 5.43
CA TRP A 146 35.12 20.63 4.24
C TRP A 146 36.02 20.36 3.02
N SER A 147 36.61 19.16 2.96
CA SER A 147 37.40 18.71 1.81
C SER A 147 36.46 18.09 0.77
N LEU A 148 36.63 18.45 -0.49
CA LEU A 148 35.86 17.90 -1.60
C LEU A 148 36.05 16.37 -1.68
N LEU A 149 34.93 15.63 -1.68
CA LEU A 149 34.90 14.19 -1.91
C LEU A 149 34.58 13.85 -3.37
N GLY A 150 33.75 14.66 -4.02
CA GLY A 150 33.31 14.49 -5.40
C GLY A 150 31.89 14.99 -5.61
N THR A 151 31.42 14.97 -6.86
CA THR A 151 30.03 15.26 -7.22
C THR A 151 29.17 13.98 -7.17
N ARG A 152 27.84 14.13 -7.25
CA ARG A 152 26.93 12.99 -7.43
C ARG A 152 27.23 12.18 -8.70
N ALA A 153 27.72 12.83 -9.76
CA ALA A 153 28.12 12.15 -10.99
C ALA A 153 29.43 11.34 -10.79
N ASP A 154 30.41 11.92 -10.08
CA ASP A 154 31.68 11.24 -9.80
C ASP A 154 31.49 9.98 -8.93
N LEU A 155 30.55 10.04 -7.97
CA LEU A 155 30.31 9.02 -6.94
C LEU A 155 29.07 8.15 -7.23
N GLN A 156 28.58 8.15 -8.47
CA GLN A 156 27.29 7.56 -8.83
C GLN A 156 27.20 6.06 -8.54
N GLU A 157 28.29 5.30 -8.73
CA GLU A 157 28.31 3.85 -8.54
C GLU A 157 28.22 3.52 -7.05
N GLU A 158 29.03 4.19 -6.22
CA GLU A 158 29.03 4.03 -4.78
C GLU A 158 27.68 4.45 -4.16
N ILE A 159 27.07 5.52 -4.67
CA ILE A 159 25.74 5.96 -4.24
C ILE A 159 24.68 4.94 -4.66
N SER A 160 24.72 4.46 -5.90
CA SER A 160 23.80 3.46 -6.45
C SER A 160 23.85 2.16 -5.63
N GLU A 161 25.04 1.63 -5.38
CA GLU A 161 25.25 0.43 -4.55
C GLU A 161 24.70 0.63 -3.14
N ARG A 162 24.93 1.80 -2.53
CA ARG A 162 24.51 2.08 -1.15
C ARG A 162 23.01 2.24 -1.01
N THR A 163 22.35 2.86 -1.99
CA THR A 163 20.96 3.33 -1.89
C THR A 163 19.97 2.49 -2.70
N ARG A 164 20.46 1.66 -3.64
CA ARG A 164 19.70 0.97 -4.69
C ARG A 164 18.97 1.90 -5.66
N ILE A 165 19.41 3.16 -5.74
CA ILE A 165 18.89 4.13 -6.70
C ILE A 165 19.64 3.90 -8.01
N PRO A 166 18.96 3.65 -9.15
CA PRO A 166 19.64 3.45 -10.42
C PRO A 166 20.53 4.63 -10.80
N VAL A 167 21.67 4.35 -11.43
CA VAL A 167 22.59 5.39 -11.93
C VAL A 167 21.89 6.36 -12.88
N SER A 168 20.93 5.89 -13.69
CA SER A 168 20.14 6.76 -14.58
C SER A 168 19.34 7.83 -13.82
N VAL A 169 18.89 7.53 -12.61
CA VAL A 169 18.21 8.51 -11.73
C VAL A 169 19.21 9.48 -11.12
N LEU A 170 20.37 8.99 -10.67
CA LEU A 170 21.43 9.82 -10.07
C LEU A 170 22.04 10.81 -11.08
N LEU A 171 22.14 10.41 -12.34
CA LEU A 171 22.54 11.28 -13.45
C LEU A 171 21.39 12.13 -14.00
N GLN A 172 20.18 12.00 -13.45
CA GLN A 172 18.97 12.68 -13.93
C GLN A 172 18.69 12.43 -15.43
N ALA A 173 19.11 11.28 -15.95
CA ALA A 173 18.80 10.84 -17.31
C ALA A 173 17.34 10.38 -17.45
N GLU A 174 16.75 9.90 -16.34
CA GLU A 174 15.33 9.51 -16.25
C GLU A 174 14.67 10.24 -15.07
N PRO A 175 13.49 10.86 -15.27
CA PRO A 175 12.75 11.48 -14.18
C PRO A 175 12.34 10.47 -13.10
N VAL A 176 12.32 10.89 -11.83
CA VAL A 176 11.95 10.02 -10.70
C VAL A 176 10.53 9.46 -10.86
N GLU A 177 9.63 10.22 -11.49
CA GLU A 177 8.23 9.89 -11.69
C GLU A 177 8.00 8.72 -12.65
N THR A 178 8.97 8.38 -13.50
CA THR A 178 8.86 7.22 -14.42
C THR A 178 9.01 5.89 -13.70
N PHE A 179 9.58 5.91 -12.49
CA PHE A 179 9.77 4.72 -11.66
C PHE A 179 8.52 4.40 -10.86
N SER A 180 8.27 3.10 -10.69
CA SER A 180 7.11 2.62 -9.96
C SER A 180 7.12 3.11 -8.50
N VAL A 181 5.95 3.11 -7.87
CA VAL A 181 5.80 3.43 -6.46
C VAL A 181 6.65 2.47 -5.61
N ALA A 182 6.67 1.18 -5.95
CA ALA A 182 7.52 0.20 -5.27
C ALA A 182 9.02 0.52 -5.35
N GLN A 183 9.51 0.93 -6.53
CA GLN A 183 10.91 1.30 -6.74
C GLN A 183 11.27 2.51 -5.88
N ARG A 184 10.47 3.58 -5.95
CA ARG A 184 10.67 4.79 -5.16
C ARG A 184 10.61 4.52 -3.66
N MET A 185 9.67 3.68 -3.20
CA MET A 185 9.58 3.27 -1.79
C MET A 185 10.83 2.47 -1.34
N SER A 186 11.41 1.65 -2.23
CA SER A 186 12.59 0.85 -1.92
C SER A 186 13.85 1.69 -1.62
N TRP A 187 13.96 2.87 -2.23
CA TRP A 187 15.04 3.83 -1.98
C TRP A 187 15.00 4.42 -0.57
N ALA A 188 13.83 4.37 0.07
CA ALA A 188 13.61 4.80 1.45
C ALA A 188 13.69 3.67 2.48
N ALA A 189 13.82 2.41 2.05
CA ALA A 189 13.63 1.22 2.90
C ALA A 189 14.66 1.05 4.04
N GLU A 190 15.79 1.75 3.97
CA GLU A 190 16.84 1.72 5.01
C GLU A 190 17.01 3.06 5.73
N ARG A 191 16.14 4.03 5.43
CA ARG A 191 16.21 5.37 5.99
C ARG A 191 15.48 5.44 7.32
N LYS A 192 15.98 6.33 8.18
CA LYS A 192 15.52 6.55 9.54
C LYS A 192 15.30 8.02 9.80
N THR A 193 14.26 8.32 10.56
CA THR A 193 13.90 9.66 10.97
C THR A 193 13.85 9.77 12.49
N THR A 194 13.96 10.99 13.00
CA THR A 194 13.92 11.24 14.45
C THR A 194 12.49 11.11 14.98
N ARG A 195 11.51 11.72 14.30
CA ARG A 195 10.10 11.45 14.54
C ARG A 195 9.62 10.37 13.59
N ILE A 196 8.73 9.50 14.07
CA ILE A 196 8.25 8.36 13.29
C ILE A 196 7.48 8.86 12.05
N GLU A 197 6.69 9.92 12.20
CA GLU A 197 5.87 10.49 11.12
C GLU A 197 6.70 11.10 9.98
N ASP A 198 7.91 11.59 10.29
CA ASP A 198 8.79 12.19 9.30
C ASP A 198 9.20 11.19 8.22
N ILE A 199 9.09 9.86 8.45
CA ILE A 199 9.36 8.86 7.41
C ILE A 199 8.39 8.97 6.23
N ALA A 200 7.18 9.48 6.49
CA ALA A 200 6.21 9.79 5.45
C ALA A 200 6.49 11.17 4.86
N TYR A 201 6.74 12.16 5.71
CA TYR A 201 6.90 13.56 5.28
C TYR A 201 8.15 13.79 4.43
N CYS A 202 9.24 13.04 4.65
CA CYS A 202 10.43 13.11 3.82
C CYS A 202 10.28 12.49 2.43
N LEU A 203 9.12 11.90 2.11
CA LEU A 203 8.83 11.28 0.81
C LEU A 203 7.83 12.08 -0.01
N LEU A 204 7.26 13.17 0.52
CA LEU A 204 6.21 13.95 -0.13
C LEU A 204 6.59 14.39 -1.54
N GLY A 205 7.77 15.00 -1.69
CA GLY A 205 8.24 15.47 -2.99
C GLY A 205 8.57 14.35 -3.99
N ILE A 206 9.08 13.21 -3.51
CA ILE A 206 9.41 12.04 -4.34
C ILE A 206 8.15 11.44 -5.00
N PHE A 207 7.00 11.58 -4.31
CA PHE A 207 5.71 11.13 -4.79
C PHE A 207 4.80 12.26 -5.30
N ASN A 208 5.30 13.51 -5.31
CA ASN A 208 4.53 14.70 -5.65
C ASN A 208 3.20 14.79 -4.88
N ILE A 209 3.26 14.62 -3.56
CA ILE A 209 2.11 14.65 -2.64
C ILE A 209 2.20 15.86 -1.72
N ASN A 210 1.06 16.50 -1.48
CA ASN A 210 0.88 17.42 -0.37
C ASN A 210 -0.14 16.86 0.61
N MET A 211 0.18 16.90 1.90
CA MET A 211 -0.71 16.42 2.96
C MET A 211 -0.46 17.14 4.28
N PRO A 212 -1.47 17.29 5.16
CA PRO A 212 -1.30 17.91 6.47
C PRO A 212 -0.26 17.18 7.32
N LEU A 213 0.50 17.92 8.14
CA LEU A 213 1.45 17.33 9.09
C LEU A 213 0.77 17.10 10.44
N ILE A 214 0.53 15.83 10.78
CA ILE A 214 -0.13 15.43 12.02
C ILE A 214 0.90 14.68 12.88
N TYR A 215 1.62 15.40 13.73
CA TYR A 215 2.52 14.78 14.70
C TYR A 215 1.73 14.12 15.84
N GLY A 216 2.08 12.87 16.17
CA GLY A 216 1.38 12.05 17.15
C GLY A 216 0.54 10.91 16.55
N GLU A 217 0.40 10.85 15.22
CA GLU A 217 -0.30 9.74 14.54
C GLU A 217 0.56 8.48 14.36
N GLY A 218 1.88 8.58 14.58
CA GLY A 218 2.84 7.49 14.49
C GLY A 218 2.94 6.89 13.08
N GLU A 219 2.98 5.56 12.99
CA GLU A 219 3.09 4.81 11.72
C GLU A 219 1.90 5.07 10.77
N ASN A 220 0.78 5.60 11.27
CA ASN A 220 -0.37 5.94 10.42
C ASN A 220 -0.04 7.07 9.42
N ALA A 221 0.97 7.90 9.67
CA ALA A 221 1.43 8.91 8.71
C ALA A 221 1.88 8.26 7.39
N PHE A 222 2.56 7.11 7.45
CA PHE A 222 3.02 6.38 6.27
C PHE A 222 1.88 5.64 5.54
N ILE A 223 0.87 5.18 6.27
CA ILE A 223 -0.37 4.66 5.67
C ILE A 223 -1.09 5.80 4.93
N ARG A 224 -1.20 6.98 5.55
CA ARG A 224 -1.83 8.16 4.95
C ARG A 224 -1.08 8.63 3.71
N LEU A 225 0.25 8.57 3.69
CA LEU A 225 1.05 8.85 2.48
C LEU A 225 0.63 7.92 1.33
N GLN A 226 0.53 6.60 1.57
CA GLN A 226 0.07 5.67 0.55
C GLN A 226 -1.37 5.94 0.10
N GLU A 227 -2.25 6.38 1.00
CA GLU A 227 -3.60 6.81 0.65
C GLU A 227 -3.58 8.04 -0.27
N GLU A 228 -2.75 9.05 0.00
CA GLU A 228 -2.62 10.21 -0.89
C GLU A 228 -2.02 9.83 -2.26
N ILE A 229 -1.04 8.91 -2.30
CA ILE A 229 -0.51 8.37 -3.56
C ILE A 229 -1.61 7.70 -4.38
N LEU A 230 -2.45 6.88 -3.75
CA LEU A 230 -3.57 6.19 -4.41
C LEU A 230 -4.67 7.12 -4.94
N LYS A 231 -4.72 8.40 -4.52
CA LYS A 231 -5.67 9.38 -5.09
C LYS A 231 -5.22 9.93 -6.44
N ILE A 232 -3.91 9.85 -6.75
CA ILE A 232 -3.32 10.44 -7.96
C ILE A 232 -2.59 9.42 -8.84
N SER A 233 -2.55 8.15 -8.44
CA SER A 233 -1.80 7.10 -9.11
C SER A 233 -2.55 5.76 -9.10
N ASP A 234 -2.62 5.11 -10.26
CA ASP A 234 -3.14 3.76 -10.44
C ASP A 234 -2.02 2.69 -10.39
N ASP A 235 -0.84 3.05 -9.87
CA ASP A 235 0.29 2.15 -9.79
C ASP A 235 0.09 1.05 -8.74
N HIS A 236 -0.32 -0.13 -9.22
CA HIS A 236 -0.52 -1.34 -8.41
C HIS A 236 0.75 -1.82 -7.67
N SER A 237 1.96 -1.35 -8.03
CA SER A 237 3.19 -1.66 -7.30
C SER A 237 3.19 -1.14 -5.86
N ILE A 238 2.31 -0.20 -5.50
CA ILE A 238 2.12 0.20 -4.10
C ILE A 238 1.68 -0.96 -3.20
N PHE A 239 1.01 -1.98 -3.74
CA PHE A 239 0.64 -3.18 -3.01
C PHE A 239 1.77 -4.23 -3.00
N ALA A 240 2.83 -4.04 -3.79
CA ALA A 240 3.95 -4.96 -3.92
C ALA A 240 5.02 -4.73 -2.83
N TRP A 241 4.61 -4.81 -1.57
CA TRP A 241 5.47 -4.86 -0.39
C TRP A 241 5.49 -6.24 0.27
N ARG A 242 6.56 -6.56 1.00
CA ARG A 242 6.76 -7.84 1.72
C ARG A 242 7.16 -7.59 3.18
N SER A 243 6.38 -8.07 4.16
CA SER A 243 6.66 -7.89 5.59
C SER A 243 5.86 -8.86 6.47
N ALA A 244 6.44 -9.24 7.62
CA ALA A 244 5.74 -9.93 8.70
C ALA A 244 4.78 -9.00 9.48
N ASP A 245 4.95 -7.68 9.34
CA ASP A 245 4.04 -6.69 9.92
C ASP A 245 2.83 -6.45 9.01
N ASP A 246 1.69 -7.05 9.36
CA ASP A 246 0.43 -6.95 8.62
C ASP A 246 -0.54 -5.90 9.21
N ARG A 247 -0.11 -5.10 10.19
CA ARG A 247 -0.98 -4.16 10.95
C ARG A 247 -1.64 -3.10 10.08
N GLY A 248 -1.06 -2.78 8.91
CA GLY A 248 -1.61 -1.83 7.94
C GLY A 248 -2.70 -2.42 7.02
N GLY A 249 -2.93 -3.73 7.07
CA GLY A 249 -3.87 -4.43 6.19
C GLY A 249 -3.31 -4.56 4.78
N CYS A 250 -3.94 -3.93 3.79
CA CYS A 250 -3.43 -3.90 2.42
C CYS A 250 -2.23 -2.98 2.20
N LEU A 251 -2.06 -1.95 3.04
CA LEU A 251 -0.98 -0.95 2.93
C LEU A 251 0.15 -1.27 3.91
N ALA A 252 1.37 -0.88 3.56
CA ALA A 252 2.54 -1.10 4.39
C ALA A 252 2.59 -0.12 5.58
N THR A 253 3.23 -0.51 6.67
CA THR A 253 3.45 0.36 7.85
C THR A 253 4.76 1.15 7.78
N SER A 254 5.66 0.81 6.86
CA SER A 254 6.99 1.41 6.70
C SER A 254 7.53 1.19 5.28
N PRO A 255 8.39 2.10 4.75
CA PRO A 255 9.10 1.84 3.49
C PRO A 255 10.03 0.62 3.58
N ALA A 256 10.41 0.17 4.78
CA ALA A 256 11.21 -1.04 4.96
C ALA A 256 10.57 -2.29 4.34
N SER A 257 9.23 -2.33 4.25
CA SER A 257 8.47 -3.40 3.59
C SER A 257 8.72 -3.47 2.07
N PHE A 258 9.26 -2.41 1.45
CA PHE A 258 9.60 -2.35 0.03
C PHE A 258 11.07 -2.65 -0.26
N ARG A 259 11.86 -3.06 0.74
CA ARG A 259 13.30 -3.32 0.58
C ARG A 259 13.63 -4.26 -0.58
N LYS A 260 12.79 -5.27 -0.81
CA LYS A 260 12.93 -6.27 -1.88
C LYS A 260 12.02 -5.98 -3.09
N SER A 261 11.63 -4.72 -3.28
CA SER A 261 10.70 -4.30 -4.32
C SER A 261 11.31 -3.31 -5.32
N GLY A 262 12.63 -3.11 -5.27
CA GLY A 262 13.37 -2.17 -6.13
C GLY A 262 13.46 -2.56 -7.61
N ASN A 263 13.09 -3.80 -7.96
CA ASN A 263 13.00 -4.29 -9.34
C ASN A 263 11.54 -4.39 -9.84
N ILE A 264 10.55 -3.94 -9.06
CA ILE A 264 9.14 -4.08 -9.45
C ILE A 264 8.75 -2.91 -10.35
N VAL A 265 8.36 -3.18 -11.58
CA VAL A 265 8.00 -2.17 -12.58
C VAL A 265 6.51 -2.21 -12.91
N GLN A 266 5.98 -1.08 -13.37
CA GLN A 266 4.60 -1.00 -13.87
C GLN A 266 4.45 -1.75 -15.19
N CYS A 267 3.24 -2.24 -15.47
CA CYS A 267 2.93 -2.82 -16.76
C CYS A 267 2.54 -1.74 -17.77
N THR A 268 3.17 -1.78 -18.95
CA THR A 268 2.93 -0.84 -20.06
C THR A 268 1.82 -1.31 -21.01
N THR A 269 1.28 -2.52 -20.85
CA THR A 269 0.31 -3.12 -21.78
C THR A 269 -1.15 -2.73 -21.49
N LEU A 270 -1.96 -2.74 -22.56
CA LEU A 270 -3.29 -2.13 -22.74
C LEU A 270 -4.46 -2.69 -21.90
N ASP A 271 -4.24 -3.69 -21.05
CA ASP A 271 -5.32 -4.32 -20.26
C ASP A 271 -5.62 -3.55 -18.97
N ARG A 272 -5.36 -2.23 -18.98
CA ARG A 272 -5.66 -1.34 -17.87
C ARG A 272 -7.17 -1.22 -17.74
N SER A 273 -7.71 -1.68 -16.63
CA SER A 273 -9.04 -1.26 -16.19
C SER A 273 -8.96 0.25 -15.96
N TYR A 274 -9.72 1.04 -16.71
CA TYR A 274 -9.78 2.51 -16.58
C TYR A 274 -10.54 2.97 -15.33
N ASP A 275 -11.05 2.05 -14.53
CA ASP A 275 -11.74 2.40 -13.31
C ASP A 275 -10.73 2.81 -12.23
N PRO A 276 -10.87 4.00 -11.65
CA PRO A 276 -9.91 4.50 -10.67
C PRO A 276 -9.96 3.72 -9.36
N VAL A 277 -8.84 3.73 -8.64
CA VAL A 277 -8.79 3.25 -7.25
C VAL A 277 -9.69 4.13 -6.36
N ILE A 278 -10.57 3.50 -5.58
CA ILE A 278 -11.45 4.23 -4.63
C ILE A 278 -11.06 3.91 -3.20
N LEU A 279 -10.80 4.94 -2.40
CA LEU A 279 -10.57 4.81 -0.97
C LEU A 279 -11.88 4.98 -0.19
N SER A 280 -12.15 4.08 0.76
CA SER A 280 -13.26 4.23 1.68
C SER A 280 -12.89 3.85 3.11
N GLY A 281 -13.78 4.11 4.07
CA GLY A 281 -13.59 3.69 5.46
C GLY A 281 -13.42 2.17 5.63
N LYS A 282 -13.85 1.36 4.65
CA LYS A 282 -13.73 -0.10 4.66
C LYS A 282 -12.38 -0.61 4.15
N GLY A 283 -11.73 0.11 3.24
CA GLY A 283 -10.58 -0.41 2.51
C GLY A 283 -10.28 0.32 1.22
N VAL A 284 -9.39 -0.29 0.44
CA VAL A 284 -9.02 0.13 -0.91
C VAL A 284 -9.84 -0.69 -1.90
N HIS A 285 -10.57 -0.01 -2.78
CA HIS A 285 -11.38 -0.64 -3.82
C HIS A 285 -10.60 -0.65 -5.12
N LEU A 286 -10.34 -1.84 -5.64
CA LEU A 286 -9.56 -2.10 -6.85
C LEU A 286 -10.37 -2.95 -7.80
N ASN A 287 -10.27 -2.67 -9.09
CA ASN A 287 -10.72 -3.59 -10.12
C ASN A 287 -9.56 -4.48 -10.52
N ILE A 288 -9.62 -5.73 -10.07
CA ILE A 288 -8.50 -6.65 -10.20
C ILE A 288 -9.02 -8.06 -10.47
N ARG A 289 -8.22 -8.86 -11.18
CA ARG A 289 -8.53 -10.28 -11.37
C ARG A 289 -8.24 -11.03 -10.09
N PHE A 290 -9.19 -11.85 -9.67
CA PHE A 290 -9.09 -12.65 -8.45
C PHE A 290 -9.50 -14.08 -8.73
N MET A 291 -8.68 -15.01 -8.23
CA MET A 291 -8.85 -16.44 -8.38
C MET A 291 -8.82 -17.08 -6.99
N GLY A 292 -9.79 -17.95 -6.70
CA GLY A 292 -9.72 -18.84 -5.54
C GLY A 292 -8.72 -19.96 -5.79
N ILE A 293 -7.84 -20.23 -4.84
CA ILE A 293 -6.72 -21.18 -5.02
C ILE A 293 -6.71 -22.34 -4.03
N GLY A 294 -7.61 -22.35 -3.05
CA GLY A 294 -7.66 -23.48 -2.12
C GLY A 294 -8.64 -23.27 -0.98
N HIS A 295 -8.35 -23.98 0.10
CA HIS A 295 -9.15 -23.99 1.32
C HIS A 295 -9.17 -22.65 2.06
N ASP A 296 -10.11 -22.51 3.00
CA ASP A 296 -10.21 -21.34 3.88
C ASP A 296 -10.37 -20.02 3.10
N LYS A 297 -11.12 -20.12 1.99
CA LYS A 297 -11.51 -18.97 1.15
C LYS A 297 -10.30 -18.12 0.71
N LEU A 298 -9.18 -18.81 0.46
CA LEU A 298 -7.93 -18.22 0.04
C LEU A 298 -7.91 -18.07 -1.48
N GLY A 299 -7.56 -16.87 -1.92
CA GLY A 299 -7.35 -16.57 -3.33
C GLY A 299 -6.11 -15.71 -3.55
N CYS A 300 -5.80 -15.50 -4.82
CA CYS A 300 -4.76 -14.59 -5.28
C CYS A 300 -5.37 -13.50 -6.17
N ALA A 301 -4.89 -12.27 -6.02
CA ALA A 301 -5.23 -11.16 -6.90
C ALA A 301 -4.01 -10.73 -7.72
N LYS A 302 -4.21 -10.54 -9.03
CA LYS A 302 -3.15 -10.24 -10.01
C LYS A 302 -2.94 -8.74 -10.15
N LEU A 303 -1.82 -8.22 -9.64
CA LEU A 303 -1.47 -6.80 -9.73
C LEU A 303 -0.94 -6.45 -11.14
N ASP A 304 -1.10 -5.20 -11.56
CA ASP A 304 -0.58 -4.70 -12.84
C ASP A 304 0.87 -4.22 -12.71
N CYS A 305 1.71 -5.05 -12.09
CA CYS A 305 3.15 -4.85 -11.93
C CYS A 305 3.88 -6.19 -12.02
N LEU A 306 5.17 -6.16 -12.37
CA LEU A 306 6.00 -7.34 -12.57
C LEU A 306 7.42 -7.11 -12.04
N GLU A 307 8.16 -8.18 -11.79
CA GLU A 307 9.59 -8.08 -11.47
C GLU A 307 10.39 -7.91 -12.77
N GLN A 308 11.28 -6.92 -12.83
CA GLN A 308 12.10 -6.67 -14.02
C GLN A 308 12.88 -7.93 -14.41
N GLY A 309 12.70 -8.38 -15.65
CA GLY A 309 13.30 -9.61 -16.16
C GLY A 309 12.43 -10.87 -16.03
N SER A 310 11.24 -10.80 -15.38
CA SER A 310 10.31 -11.93 -15.25
C SER A 310 9.42 -12.17 -16.48
N GLY A 311 9.74 -11.54 -17.63
CA GLY A 311 8.89 -11.59 -18.83
C GLY A 311 7.54 -10.88 -18.60
N ASP A 312 6.43 -11.59 -18.80
CA ASP A 312 5.07 -11.06 -18.61
C ASP A 312 4.40 -11.57 -17.30
N GLU A 313 5.17 -12.23 -16.43
CA GLU A 313 4.67 -12.72 -15.13
C GLU A 313 4.32 -11.55 -14.21
N ARG A 314 3.03 -11.44 -13.85
CA ARG A 314 2.54 -10.40 -12.95
C ARG A 314 2.68 -10.83 -11.51
N ILE A 315 2.93 -9.85 -10.64
CA ILE A 315 2.92 -10.06 -9.20
C ILE A 315 1.50 -10.38 -8.74
N THR A 316 1.36 -11.38 -7.89
CA THR A 316 0.09 -11.68 -7.23
C THR A 316 0.21 -11.54 -5.71
N ILE A 317 -0.88 -11.09 -5.09
CA ILE A 317 -1.03 -10.99 -3.64
C ILE A 317 -2.09 -11.96 -3.14
N PHE A 318 -1.85 -12.56 -1.98
CA PHE A 318 -2.81 -13.45 -1.36
C PHE A 318 -3.87 -12.68 -0.58
N LEU A 319 -5.13 -13.02 -0.83
CA LEU A 319 -6.29 -12.42 -0.23
C LEU A 319 -7.20 -13.51 0.34
N ARG A 320 -7.79 -13.27 1.51
CA ARG A 320 -8.78 -14.14 2.13
C ARG A 320 -10.14 -13.46 2.18
N ASP A 321 -11.18 -14.17 1.75
CA ASP A 321 -12.57 -13.71 1.88
C ASP A 321 -13.11 -14.03 3.27
N MET A 322 -13.24 -12.97 4.07
CA MET A 322 -13.72 -13.06 5.45
C MET A 322 -15.25 -13.09 5.56
N SER A 323 -15.95 -12.88 4.44
CA SER A 323 -17.39 -12.54 4.42
C SER A 323 -18.23 -13.38 3.47
N LEU A 324 -17.59 -14.29 2.70
CA LEU A 324 -18.23 -15.09 1.66
C LEU A 324 -18.89 -14.24 0.56
N THR A 325 -18.42 -13.00 0.38
CA THR A 325 -18.94 -12.07 -0.64
C THR A 325 -18.09 -12.07 -1.90
N MET A 326 -16.87 -12.62 -1.86
CA MET A 326 -15.83 -12.48 -2.88
C MET A 326 -15.54 -11.01 -3.25
N ARG A 327 -15.87 -10.07 -2.34
CA ARG A 327 -15.70 -8.62 -2.53
C ARG A 327 -14.96 -7.99 -1.37
N HIS A 328 -15.21 -8.42 -0.13
CA HIS A 328 -14.51 -7.88 1.04
C HIS A 328 -13.40 -8.85 1.46
N LEU A 329 -12.16 -8.46 1.18
CA LEU A 329 -11.00 -9.32 1.29
C LEU A 329 -9.98 -8.75 2.27
N ARG A 330 -9.26 -9.62 2.97
CA ARG A 330 -8.09 -9.24 3.77
C ARG A 330 -6.82 -9.77 3.11
N ARG A 331 -5.78 -8.95 3.05
CA ARG A 331 -4.46 -9.41 2.63
C ARG A 331 -3.87 -10.37 3.66
N VAL A 332 -3.35 -11.50 3.18
CA VAL A 332 -2.70 -12.55 3.99
C VAL A 332 -1.38 -12.96 3.34
N LYS A 333 -0.59 -13.83 3.99
CA LYS A 333 0.73 -14.29 3.51
C LYS A 333 1.60 -13.13 3.01
N THR A 334 1.77 -12.10 3.84
CA THR A 334 2.35 -10.80 3.47
C THR A 334 3.87 -10.82 3.28
N GLU A 335 4.55 -11.93 3.54
CA GLU A 335 6.01 -12.05 3.42
C GLU A 335 6.47 -12.44 2.00
N GLU A 336 5.54 -12.92 1.16
CA GLU A 336 5.85 -13.49 -0.15
C GLU A 336 4.86 -12.99 -1.20
N PHE A 337 5.29 -13.02 -2.46
CA PHE A 337 4.40 -12.94 -3.62
C PHE A 337 4.24 -14.34 -4.18
N SER A 338 3.10 -14.62 -4.81
CA SER A 338 3.07 -15.75 -5.75
C SER A 338 3.44 -15.25 -7.14
N GLN A 339 4.39 -15.94 -7.76
CA GLN A 339 4.59 -15.92 -9.19
C GLN A 339 3.63 -16.97 -9.75
N THR A 340 2.55 -16.50 -10.38
CA THR A 340 1.54 -17.36 -10.99
C THR A 340 1.67 -17.23 -12.50
N ASP A 341 1.74 -18.36 -13.20
CA ASP A 341 1.85 -18.38 -14.66
C ASP A 341 0.61 -17.72 -15.29
N PHE A 342 0.80 -17.04 -16.42
CA PHE A 342 -0.23 -16.29 -17.12
C PHE A 342 -1.40 -17.20 -17.54
N GLU A 343 -1.15 -18.49 -17.76
CA GLU A 343 -2.18 -19.49 -18.09
C GLU A 343 -3.19 -19.75 -16.95
N ASP A 344 -2.81 -19.56 -15.69
CA ASP A 344 -3.75 -19.76 -14.58
C ASP A 344 -4.80 -18.63 -14.53
N PHE A 345 -4.42 -17.43 -15.00
CA PHE A 345 -5.28 -16.26 -15.15
C PHE A 345 -5.68 -16.02 -16.61
N MET A 346 -6.01 -17.07 -17.38
CA MET A 346 -6.64 -16.87 -18.70
C MET A 346 -7.83 -15.92 -18.53
N SER A 347 -7.76 -14.74 -19.18
CA SER A 347 -8.68 -13.62 -18.99
C SER A 347 -10.16 -13.99 -19.17
N SER A 348 -10.45 -15.09 -19.87
CA SER A 348 -11.80 -15.64 -20.04
C SER A 348 -12.34 -16.40 -18.82
N ARG A 349 -11.46 -16.99 -17.99
CA ARG A 349 -11.84 -17.84 -16.85
C ARG A 349 -12.02 -17.07 -15.56
N TYR A 350 -11.24 -16.01 -15.33
CA TYR A 350 -11.32 -15.21 -14.10
C TYR A 350 -11.52 -13.72 -14.43
N PRO A 351 -12.75 -13.19 -14.29
CA PRO A 351 -13.05 -11.83 -14.69
C PRO A 351 -12.46 -10.81 -13.72
N VAL A 352 -12.27 -9.59 -14.19
CA VAL A 352 -11.99 -8.43 -13.33
C VAL A 352 -13.19 -8.20 -12.42
N ARG A 353 -12.95 -8.07 -11.12
CA ARG A 353 -13.98 -7.79 -10.12
C ARG A 353 -13.58 -6.59 -9.28
N ARG A 354 -14.57 -5.83 -8.82
CA ARG A 354 -14.36 -4.78 -7.83
C ARG A 354 -14.20 -5.39 -6.45
N LEU A 355 -12.98 -5.37 -5.93
CA LEU A 355 -12.62 -5.90 -4.62
C LEU A 355 -12.32 -4.76 -3.66
N CYS A 356 -12.84 -4.85 -2.44
CA CYS A 356 -12.48 -4.01 -1.31
C CYS A 356 -11.46 -4.76 -0.45
N ILE A 357 -10.19 -4.40 -0.55
CA ILE A 357 -9.15 -4.96 0.31
C ILE A 357 -9.07 -4.14 1.59
N GLN A 358 -9.29 -4.80 2.72
CA GLN A 358 -9.37 -4.17 4.02
C GLN A 358 -8.07 -3.43 4.35
N LYS A 359 -8.19 -2.16 4.71
CA LYS A 359 -7.12 -1.40 5.35
C LYS A 359 -7.25 -1.48 6.87
N SER A 360 -6.14 -1.31 7.57
CA SER A 360 -6.13 -1.27 9.02
C SER A 360 -5.35 -0.05 9.50
N ARG A 361 -5.82 0.55 10.59
CA ARG A 361 -5.04 1.56 11.30
C ARG A 361 -4.17 0.87 12.32
N VAL A 362 -2.93 1.33 12.43
CA VAL A 362 -2.03 0.83 13.46
C VAL A 362 -2.56 1.32 14.81
N LYS A 363 -3.05 0.38 15.63
CA LYS A 363 -3.45 0.67 17.00
C LYS A 363 -2.20 0.93 17.84
N SER A 364 -2.26 1.96 18.69
CA SER A 364 -1.19 2.27 19.64
C SER A 364 -0.93 1.05 20.54
N LYS A 365 0.33 0.62 20.63
CA LYS A 365 0.74 -0.47 21.53
C LYS A 365 0.41 -0.06 22.97
N ARG A 366 -0.52 -0.76 23.63
CA ARG A 366 -0.66 -0.64 25.10
C ARG A 366 0.65 -1.15 25.71
N LYS A 367 1.39 -0.30 26.43
CA LYS A 367 2.50 -0.72 27.30
C LYS A 367 1.93 -1.75 28.29
N GLY A 368 2.25 -3.03 28.11
CA GLY A 368 1.79 -4.10 29.02
C GLY A 368 1.61 -5.49 28.42
N GLN A 369 1.55 -5.66 27.09
CA GLN A 369 1.66 -7.01 26.48
C GLN A 369 3.13 -7.38 26.28
N LEU A 370 3.78 -7.75 27.37
CA LEU A 370 4.95 -8.61 27.36
C LEU A 370 4.49 -10.01 26.92
N TYR A 371 5.09 -10.52 25.83
CA TYR A 371 5.05 -11.91 25.38
C TYR A 371 3.65 -12.57 25.33
N GLY A 372 2.94 -12.35 24.21
CA GLY A 372 2.07 -13.39 23.65
C GLY A 372 2.90 -14.22 22.69
N GLU A 373 3.27 -15.42 23.11
CA GLU A 373 3.89 -16.52 22.37
C GLU A 373 4.15 -16.27 20.88
N LEU A 374 5.44 -16.21 20.52
CA LEU A 374 5.90 -16.66 19.22
C LEU A 374 5.37 -18.09 19.04
N ARG A 375 4.21 -18.24 18.38
CA ARG A 375 3.87 -19.52 17.76
C ARG A 375 4.96 -19.76 16.73
N GLY A 376 5.88 -20.67 17.06
CA GLY A 376 6.86 -21.17 16.12
C GLY A 376 6.12 -21.66 14.89
N THR A 377 6.19 -20.89 13.81
CA THR A 377 6.04 -21.43 12.48
C THR A 377 7.32 -22.18 12.22
N ALA A 378 7.21 -23.50 12.09
CA ALA A 378 8.31 -24.33 11.64
C ALA A 378 8.94 -23.67 10.39
N SER A 379 10.26 -23.57 10.37
CA SER A 379 11.00 -23.29 9.13
C SER A 379 10.57 -24.32 8.09
N ILE A 380 9.68 -23.93 7.19
CA ILE A 380 9.50 -24.66 5.95
C ILE A 380 10.40 -23.94 4.96
N THR A 381 11.56 -24.53 4.71
CA THR A 381 12.38 -24.19 3.56
C THR A 381 11.56 -24.55 2.32
N VAL A 382 10.91 -23.58 1.67
CA VAL A 382 10.25 -23.80 0.38
C VAL A 382 10.93 -22.94 -0.65
N ALA A 383 11.71 -23.61 -1.51
CA ALA A 383 12.19 -23.07 -2.76
C ALA A 383 10.99 -22.51 -3.56
N SER A 384 11.15 -21.33 -4.15
CA SER A 384 10.40 -20.81 -5.32
C SER A 384 9.21 -21.70 -5.71
N GLY A 385 8.14 -21.62 -4.92
CA GLY A 385 7.03 -22.53 -5.01
C GLY A 385 6.09 -22.06 -6.10
N GLN A 386 6.16 -22.70 -7.27
CA GLN A 386 4.98 -22.81 -8.12
C GLN A 386 3.79 -23.20 -7.23
N LEU A 387 2.62 -22.59 -7.45
CA LEU A 387 1.38 -23.02 -6.80
C LEU A 387 1.34 -24.54 -6.82
N PRO A 388 1.06 -25.24 -5.70
CA PRO A 388 0.96 -26.68 -5.71
C PRO A 388 -0.06 -27.07 -6.80
N ARG A 389 0.43 -27.60 -7.92
CA ARG A 389 -0.42 -28.07 -9.04
C ARG A 389 -1.44 -29.12 -8.55
N GLU A 390 -1.23 -29.67 -7.36
CA GLU A 390 -2.10 -30.62 -6.68
C GLU A 390 -3.40 -30.00 -6.11
N GLU A 391 -3.50 -28.67 -5.93
CA GLU A 391 -4.73 -27.99 -5.47
C GLU A 391 -5.63 -27.47 -6.62
N LEU A 392 -5.21 -27.62 -7.88
CA LEU A 392 -6.02 -27.35 -9.08
C LEU A 392 -7.04 -28.47 -9.40
N GLN A 393 -7.56 -29.17 -8.38
CA GLN A 393 -8.69 -30.10 -8.53
C GLN A 393 -10.03 -29.42 -8.86
N ALA A 394 -10.05 -28.10 -8.99
CA ALA A 394 -11.18 -27.36 -9.51
C ALA A 394 -11.56 -27.77 -10.96
N GLY A 395 -10.78 -28.62 -11.63
CA GLY A 395 -11.14 -29.26 -12.90
C GLY A 395 -12.19 -30.39 -12.83
N SER A 396 -12.60 -30.84 -11.63
CA SER A 396 -13.52 -31.99 -11.50
C SER A 396 -15.00 -31.65 -11.74
N PHE A 397 -15.48 -30.53 -11.23
CA PHE A 397 -16.89 -30.14 -11.32
C PHE A 397 -17.19 -29.39 -12.60
N LYS A 398 -18.25 -29.80 -13.32
CA LYS A 398 -18.63 -29.20 -14.60
C LYS A 398 -19.66 -28.07 -14.47
N SER A 399 -20.43 -28.06 -13.39
CA SER A 399 -21.46 -27.04 -13.15
C SER A 399 -21.56 -26.64 -11.67
N LEU A 400 -22.18 -25.48 -11.44
CA LEU A 400 -22.48 -24.98 -10.09
C LEU A 400 -23.37 -25.95 -9.32
N LEU A 401 -24.33 -26.56 -10.00
CA LEU A 401 -25.24 -27.54 -9.42
C LEU A 401 -24.46 -28.77 -8.91
N GLU A 402 -23.52 -29.29 -9.69
CA GLU A 402 -22.74 -30.46 -9.32
C GLU A 402 -21.86 -30.18 -8.09
N VAL A 403 -21.16 -29.04 -8.07
CA VAL A 403 -20.28 -28.69 -6.94
C VAL A 403 -21.09 -28.41 -5.65
N VAL A 404 -22.28 -27.83 -5.75
CA VAL A 404 -23.15 -27.63 -4.58
C VAL A 404 -23.68 -28.96 -4.03
N GLN A 405 -23.94 -29.95 -4.89
CA GLN A 405 -24.43 -31.26 -4.46
C GLN A 405 -23.34 -32.12 -3.83
N LYS A 406 -22.16 -32.19 -4.47
CA LYS A 406 -21.10 -33.17 -4.15
C LYS A 406 -19.86 -32.57 -3.49
N GLY A 407 -19.60 -31.29 -3.72
CA GLY A 407 -18.39 -30.61 -3.26
C GLY A 407 -18.50 -30.05 -1.83
N THR A 408 -17.36 -29.55 -1.36
CA THR A 408 -17.22 -28.81 -0.12
C THR A 408 -17.59 -27.33 -0.30
N GLU A 409 -17.71 -26.60 0.80
CA GLU A 409 -17.93 -25.15 0.76
C GLU A 409 -16.77 -24.41 0.06
N ASP A 410 -15.52 -24.87 0.24
CA ASP A 410 -14.36 -24.31 -0.46
C ASP A 410 -14.44 -24.59 -1.97
N ASP A 411 -14.88 -25.78 -2.38
CA ASP A 411 -15.07 -26.08 -3.81
C ASP A 411 -16.10 -25.15 -4.45
N VAL A 412 -17.23 -24.91 -3.77
CA VAL A 412 -18.25 -23.97 -4.24
C VAL A 412 -17.68 -22.55 -4.32
N TRP A 413 -16.96 -22.10 -3.28
CA TRP A 413 -16.36 -20.77 -3.28
C TRP A 413 -15.35 -20.59 -4.43
N MET A 414 -14.43 -21.54 -4.62
CA MET A 414 -13.48 -21.53 -5.72
C MET A 414 -14.19 -21.52 -7.07
N PHE A 415 -15.24 -22.33 -7.23
CA PHE A 415 -16.03 -22.37 -8.46
C PHE A 415 -16.67 -21.01 -8.76
N LEU A 416 -17.21 -20.32 -7.75
CA LEU A 416 -17.84 -19.00 -7.88
C LEU A 416 -16.85 -17.87 -8.18
N THR A 417 -15.55 -18.05 -7.94
CA THR A 417 -14.53 -17.05 -8.36
C THR A 417 -14.39 -16.98 -9.89
N ARG A 418 -14.79 -18.03 -10.62
CA ARG A 418 -14.74 -18.11 -12.09
C ARG A 418 -15.74 -17.17 -12.75
N GLY A 419 -15.45 -16.81 -14.00
CA GLY A 419 -16.35 -16.09 -14.90
C GLY A 419 -17.35 -17.02 -15.58
N ASN A 420 -18.45 -16.44 -16.07
CA ASN A 420 -19.47 -17.13 -16.88
C ASN A 420 -20.07 -18.38 -16.22
N VAL A 421 -20.20 -18.37 -14.89
CA VAL A 421 -20.90 -19.43 -14.15
C VAL A 421 -22.40 -19.29 -14.39
N GLU A 422 -23.03 -20.32 -14.96
CA GLU A 422 -24.49 -20.40 -15.07
C GLU A 422 -25.09 -20.60 -13.68
N MET A 423 -25.77 -19.57 -13.17
CA MET A 423 -26.24 -19.53 -11.79
C MET A 423 -27.54 -20.31 -11.58
N ASN A 424 -28.35 -20.45 -12.64
CA ASN A 424 -29.74 -20.92 -12.54
C ASN A 424 -29.99 -22.22 -13.30
N GLU A 425 -28.93 -22.99 -13.58
CA GLU A 425 -29.07 -24.35 -14.09
C GLU A 425 -29.89 -25.20 -13.10
N ALA A 426 -30.81 -25.98 -13.63
CA ALA A 426 -31.71 -26.82 -12.87
C ALA A 426 -31.58 -28.29 -13.28
N ASP A 427 -31.74 -29.19 -12.30
CA ASP A 427 -31.79 -30.63 -12.56
C ASP A 427 -33.11 -31.06 -13.23
N HIS A 428 -33.29 -32.36 -13.44
CA HIS A 428 -34.52 -32.95 -13.97
C HIS A 428 -35.77 -32.68 -13.12
N ASN A 429 -35.61 -32.33 -11.84
CA ASN A 429 -36.68 -31.92 -10.94
C ASN A 429 -36.87 -30.40 -10.90
N LYS A 430 -36.25 -29.65 -11.81
CA LYS A 430 -36.21 -28.18 -11.82
C LYS A 430 -35.61 -27.60 -10.53
N GLN A 431 -34.76 -28.34 -9.82
CA GLN A 431 -34.05 -27.87 -8.63
C GLN A 431 -32.73 -27.22 -9.03
N THR A 432 -32.52 -25.97 -8.62
CA THR A 432 -31.28 -25.23 -8.85
C THR A 432 -30.29 -25.44 -7.71
N ALA A 433 -29.06 -24.93 -7.88
CA ALA A 433 -28.05 -24.90 -6.83
C ALA A 433 -28.58 -24.26 -5.53
N LEU A 434 -29.34 -23.16 -5.62
CA LEU A 434 -29.95 -22.52 -4.45
C LEU A 434 -31.01 -23.42 -3.80
N THR A 435 -31.82 -24.12 -4.59
CA THR A 435 -32.82 -25.07 -4.06
C THR A 435 -32.17 -26.22 -3.28
N HIS A 436 -31.08 -26.81 -3.80
CA HIS A 436 -30.34 -27.85 -3.08
C HIS A 436 -29.70 -27.32 -1.80
N ALA A 437 -29.01 -26.19 -1.87
CA ALA A 437 -28.37 -25.58 -0.71
C ALA A 437 -29.38 -25.24 0.40
N ALA A 438 -30.54 -24.68 0.02
CA ALA A 438 -31.59 -24.34 0.97
C ALA A 438 -32.27 -25.57 1.58
N ARG A 439 -32.53 -26.62 0.78
CA ARG A 439 -33.09 -27.89 1.25
C ARG A 439 -32.16 -28.60 2.23
N ASP A 440 -30.87 -28.58 1.95
CA ASP A 440 -29.88 -29.33 2.74
C ASP A 440 -29.30 -28.49 3.90
N GLY A 441 -29.76 -27.25 4.08
CA GLY A 441 -29.37 -26.38 5.20
C GLY A 441 -27.94 -25.85 5.08
N LYS A 442 -27.40 -25.75 3.85
CA LYS A 442 -26.01 -25.33 3.60
C LYS A 442 -25.88 -23.81 3.67
N GLU A 443 -25.89 -23.27 4.88
CA GLU A 443 -25.96 -21.83 5.20
C GLU A 443 -24.94 -20.97 4.42
N ASN A 444 -23.65 -21.33 4.51
CA ASN A 444 -22.57 -20.59 3.85
C ASN A 444 -22.68 -20.64 2.32
N ILE A 445 -23.13 -21.77 1.76
CA ILE A 445 -23.36 -21.89 0.32
C ILE A 445 -24.53 -21.01 -0.12
N VAL A 446 -25.64 -21.00 0.64
CA VAL A 446 -26.76 -20.08 0.39
C VAL A 446 -26.25 -18.63 0.39
N GLN A 447 -25.46 -18.24 1.40
CA GLN A 447 -24.91 -16.88 1.48
C GLN A 447 -24.04 -16.53 0.27
N MET A 448 -23.14 -17.42 -0.16
CA MET A 448 -22.30 -17.21 -1.34
C MET A 448 -23.11 -17.04 -2.63
N LEU A 449 -24.15 -17.87 -2.81
CA LEU A 449 -25.03 -17.83 -3.97
C LEU A 449 -25.86 -16.54 -4.02
N LEU A 450 -26.42 -16.11 -2.89
CA LEU A 450 -27.21 -14.88 -2.79
C LEU A 450 -26.38 -13.61 -3.05
N ASN A 451 -25.05 -13.67 -2.84
CA ASN A 451 -24.13 -12.59 -3.16
C ASN A 451 -23.76 -12.48 -4.65
N GLN A 452 -24.13 -13.47 -5.49
CA GLN A 452 -23.86 -13.43 -6.93
C GLN A 452 -24.88 -12.59 -7.69
N SER A 453 -24.40 -11.88 -8.71
CA SER A 453 -25.28 -11.21 -9.67
C SER A 453 -26.01 -12.22 -10.54
N GLY A 454 -27.32 -12.06 -10.71
CA GLY A 454 -28.13 -12.88 -11.62
C GLY A 454 -28.71 -14.17 -11.03
N ILE A 455 -28.47 -14.46 -9.75
CA ILE A 455 -29.11 -15.59 -9.07
C ILE A 455 -30.64 -15.38 -8.99
N ASP A 456 -31.41 -16.38 -9.41
CA ASP A 456 -32.85 -16.46 -9.13
C ASP A 456 -33.06 -16.97 -7.71
N ILE A 457 -33.73 -16.15 -6.90
CA ILE A 457 -33.99 -16.43 -5.48
C ILE A 457 -35.27 -17.26 -5.31
N ASN A 458 -36.15 -17.29 -6.31
CA ASN A 458 -37.46 -17.95 -6.23
C ASN A 458 -37.68 -19.04 -7.30
N PRO A 459 -36.68 -19.88 -7.64
CA PRO A 459 -36.92 -20.96 -8.58
C PRO A 459 -37.95 -21.95 -8.02
N GLN A 460 -38.84 -22.43 -8.87
CA GLN A 460 -39.85 -23.41 -8.51
C GLN A 460 -39.48 -24.79 -9.08
N ASP A 461 -39.41 -25.78 -8.21
CA ASP A 461 -39.20 -27.17 -8.63
C ASP A 461 -40.44 -27.75 -9.33
N ILE A 462 -40.40 -29.02 -9.76
CA ILE A 462 -41.54 -29.67 -10.45
C ILE A 462 -42.86 -29.69 -9.63
N HIS A 463 -42.79 -29.48 -8.31
CA HIS A 463 -43.97 -29.39 -7.44
C HIS A 463 -44.30 -27.95 -7.05
N GLU A 464 -43.68 -26.96 -7.71
CA GLU A 464 -43.82 -25.53 -7.45
C GLU A 464 -43.23 -25.06 -6.11
N ARG A 465 -42.31 -25.85 -5.52
CA ARG A 465 -41.67 -25.50 -4.23
C ARG A 465 -40.47 -24.60 -4.44
N THR A 466 -40.37 -23.54 -3.64
CA THR A 466 -39.26 -22.58 -3.66
C THR A 466 -38.14 -22.98 -2.69
N PRO A 467 -36.93 -22.39 -2.78
CA PRO A 467 -35.88 -22.55 -1.77
C PRO A 467 -36.38 -22.21 -0.36
N THR A 468 -37.17 -21.14 -0.22
CA THR A 468 -37.80 -20.74 1.05
C THR A 468 -38.75 -21.83 1.58
N TRP A 469 -39.55 -22.44 0.71
CA TRP A 469 -40.43 -23.56 1.09
C TRP A 469 -39.62 -24.73 1.65
N TRP A 470 -38.53 -25.09 0.98
CA TRP A 470 -37.66 -26.19 1.40
C TRP A 470 -36.96 -25.94 2.73
N ALA A 471 -36.40 -24.74 2.91
CA ALA A 471 -35.78 -24.33 4.16
C ALA A 471 -36.80 -24.30 5.32
N ALA A 472 -38.02 -23.78 5.05
CA ALA A 472 -39.09 -23.71 6.02
C ALA A 472 -39.62 -25.09 6.44
N SER A 473 -39.83 -26.00 5.48
CA SER A 473 -40.28 -27.37 5.78
C SER A 473 -39.26 -28.17 6.59
N ARG A 474 -37.97 -27.85 6.48
CA ARG A 474 -36.86 -28.61 7.10
C ARG A 474 -36.27 -27.95 8.34
N GLY A 475 -36.73 -26.77 8.74
CA GLY A 475 -36.30 -26.11 9.98
C GLY A 475 -35.02 -25.28 9.86
N HIS A 476 -34.59 -24.94 8.64
CA HIS A 476 -33.34 -24.21 8.40
C HIS A 476 -33.51 -22.70 8.60
N THR A 477 -33.53 -22.29 9.87
CA THR A 477 -33.85 -20.93 10.32
C THR A 477 -32.88 -19.87 9.79
N THR A 478 -31.58 -20.18 9.78
CA THR A 478 -30.48 -19.34 9.26
C THR A 478 -30.61 -19.10 7.76
N VAL A 479 -30.93 -20.15 6.99
CA VAL A 479 -31.22 -20.05 5.55
C VAL A 479 -32.41 -19.14 5.28
N ILE A 480 -33.49 -19.25 6.06
CA ILE A 480 -34.64 -18.34 5.97
C ILE A 480 -34.22 -16.90 6.21
N ARG A 481 -33.41 -16.65 7.26
CA ARG A 481 -32.90 -15.30 7.54
C ARG A 481 -32.13 -14.71 6.36
N HIS A 482 -31.18 -15.45 5.78
CA HIS A 482 -30.42 -15.00 4.62
C HIS A 482 -31.31 -14.73 3.40
N LEU A 483 -32.29 -15.60 3.12
CA LEU A 483 -33.24 -15.39 2.03
C LEU A 483 -34.07 -14.11 2.24
N LEU A 484 -34.54 -13.86 3.47
CA LEU A 484 -35.31 -12.67 3.82
C LEU A 484 -34.49 -11.37 3.74
N GLU A 485 -33.22 -11.41 4.14
CA GLU A 485 -32.30 -10.26 4.07
C GLU A 485 -32.15 -9.70 2.65
N THR A 486 -32.36 -10.52 1.61
CA THR A 486 -32.32 -10.06 0.21
C THR A 486 -33.49 -9.18 -0.19
N SER A 487 -34.59 -9.18 0.57
CA SER A 487 -35.89 -8.56 0.24
C SER A 487 -36.52 -9.00 -1.09
N LYS A 488 -35.93 -10.01 -1.76
CA LYS A 488 -36.38 -10.54 -3.05
C LYS A 488 -37.04 -11.91 -2.94
N ALA A 489 -36.94 -12.56 -1.77
CA ALA A 489 -37.57 -13.84 -1.51
C ALA A 489 -39.11 -13.69 -1.39
N LYS A 490 -39.85 -14.45 -2.21
CA LYS A 490 -41.31 -14.47 -2.22
C LYS A 490 -41.81 -15.56 -1.27
N VAL A 491 -42.02 -15.17 -0.02
CA VAL A 491 -42.42 -16.08 1.08
C VAL A 491 -43.84 -16.63 0.97
N ASN A 492 -44.68 -16.03 0.13
CA ASN A 492 -46.09 -16.41 -0.03
C ASN A 492 -46.36 -17.30 -1.27
N LEU A 493 -45.32 -17.72 -2.01
CA LEU A 493 -45.51 -18.66 -3.10
C LEU A 493 -45.89 -20.04 -2.55
N ALA A 494 -47.07 -20.51 -2.91
CA ALA A 494 -47.54 -21.83 -2.56
C ALA A 494 -47.05 -22.87 -3.58
N ASN A 495 -46.88 -24.11 -3.13
CA ASN A 495 -46.63 -25.24 -4.02
C ASN A 495 -47.94 -25.70 -4.71
N SER A 496 -47.85 -26.74 -5.54
CA SER A 496 -49.00 -27.37 -6.21
C SER A 496 -50.12 -27.87 -5.29
N ASP A 497 -49.83 -28.10 -4.00
CA ASP A 497 -50.82 -28.46 -2.96
C ASP A 497 -51.34 -27.25 -2.17
N PHE A 498 -51.15 -26.03 -2.68
CA PHE A 498 -51.47 -24.76 -2.00
C PHE A 498 -50.76 -24.56 -0.65
N SER A 499 -49.68 -25.29 -0.38
CA SER A 499 -48.90 -25.17 0.86
C SER A 499 -47.84 -24.08 0.74
N THR A 500 -47.97 -23.01 1.53
CA THR A 500 -46.95 -21.95 1.64
C THR A 500 -45.80 -22.34 2.56
N PRO A 501 -44.62 -21.66 2.46
CA PRO A 501 -43.53 -21.78 3.43
C PRO A 501 -44.00 -21.65 4.89
N LEU A 502 -44.89 -20.68 5.19
CA LEU A 502 -45.46 -20.49 6.52
C LEU A 502 -46.30 -21.70 6.96
N TYR A 503 -47.14 -22.23 6.07
CA TYR A 503 -47.97 -23.41 6.37
C TYR A 503 -47.09 -24.62 6.71
N VAL A 504 -46.05 -24.90 5.91
CA VAL A 504 -45.19 -26.06 6.17
C VAL A 504 -44.32 -25.90 7.41
N ALA A 505 -43.87 -24.68 7.72
CA ALA A 505 -43.17 -24.38 8.97
C ALA A 505 -44.07 -24.61 10.18
N ALA A 506 -45.31 -24.11 10.14
CA ALA A 506 -46.28 -24.29 11.22
C ALA A 506 -46.65 -25.77 11.41
N ARG A 507 -46.92 -26.48 10.31
CA ARG A 507 -47.24 -27.93 10.33
C ARG A 507 -46.10 -28.76 10.90
N ALA A 508 -44.86 -28.39 10.61
CA ALA A 508 -43.66 -29.07 11.12
C ALA A 508 -43.23 -28.62 12.53
N GLY A 509 -43.88 -27.61 13.11
CA GLY A 509 -43.58 -27.12 14.46
C GLY A 509 -42.36 -26.18 14.56
N HIS A 510 -41.92 -25.59 13.44
CA HIS A 510 -40.75 -24.70 13.40
C HIS A 510 -41.11 -23.28 13.85
N VAL A 511 -41.33 -23.10 15.15
CA VAL A 511 -41.84 -21.86 15.78
C VAL A 511 -41.03 -20.62 15.38
N GLU A 512 -39.70 -20.72 15.35
CA GLU A 512 -38.87 -19.56 15.02
C GLU A 512 -39.01 -19.15 13.55
N ILE A 513 -39.16 -20.11 12.64
CA ILE A 513 -39.41 -19.82 11.22
C ILE A 513 -40.79 -19.19 11.04
N VAL A 514 -41.80 -19.65 11.78
CA VAL A 514 -43.15 -19.04 11.79
C VAL A 514 -43.12 -17.60 12.27
N ARG A 515 -42.18 -17.21 13.14
CA ARG A 515 -42.03 -15.81 13.56
C ARG A 515 -41.27 -14.95 12.54
N LEU A 516 -40.35 -15.55 11.79
CA LEU A 516 -39.54 -14.85 10.78
C LEU A 516 -40.33 -14.59 9.49
N LEU A 517 -41.19 -15.53 9.08
CA LEU A 517 -42.07 -15.44 7.91
C LEU A 517 -43.35 -14.68 8.25
#